data_AF-A0A640C396-F1
#
_entry.id   AF-A0A640C396-F1
#
_cell.length_a   1.000
_cell.length_b   1.000
_cell.length_c   1.000
_cell.angle_alpha   90.00
_cell.angle_beta   90.00
_cell.angle_gamma   90.00
#
_symmetry.space_group_name_H-M   'P 1'
#
loop_
_entity.id
_entity.type
_entity.pdbx_description
1 polymer ?
#
loop_
_entity_poly.entity_id
_entity_poly.type
_entity_poly.pdbx_seq_one_letter_code
_entity_poly.pdbx_strand_id
1 'polypeptide(L)'
;EELNFFYQSILEKTPRYPFICIYGIGNALLIKNLAKHYKHLFVFESEIELFILALSVLDLSEELKVYKVVLFDCVAKDLEIQIAMIFDQQSILEYLSLYEMFISSHYYLKYYETSILSLNELCIKSASVAIRNADITCFLPLLTHGQFLQNIPSMLESIPFQRILSQRKNKFENAIVVSAGPSLAKQLPLLKAYQDKAVIFCADGALSMLEKEGIVPDYVTNLDFTDLAMKFFQNKENLKQSIITLECATHPNVARSLKAENCMIILRNKALYQRFNLNDFGYIDTGTHVSHFSYTLALALGFKNIILIGQDLAFDEKGNSHSKGFSYGEQFSGEKTVPTLKTQAYAGKGEVLTHITWNDYRIKLEYLFACNSKEAKFYNATEGGARIHFTEELSFKECCEKLLTKEKPKFDIPKSLTPNRSDKLLVKFKEKIQKDQENAKRFLNDALALKQILENILSKDFILPLEFLEKVYQNIENFNHSLDEDEFIQDETLRGAFAYRGKLISDVLKLHIKDETHFITAYIKAYHEWLLYFMEKLEQKYKSLSKV
;
A
#
# COMPACT_ATOMS: atom_id res chain seq x y z
N GLU A 1 44.72 -0.52 1.98
CA GLU A 1 44.58 -1.23 0.69
C GLU A 1 43.19 -1.84 0.54
N GLU A 2 42.75 -2.69 1.46
CA GLU A 2 41.41 -3.31 1.43
C GLU A 2 40.27 -2.30 1.30
N LEU A 3 40.24 -1.24 2.11
CA LEU A 3 39.21 -0.19 2.01
C LEU A 3 39.16 0.47 0.62
N ASN A 4 40.33 0.74 0.03
CA ASN A 4 40.39 1.33 -1.31
C ASN A 4 39.89 0.35 -2.38
N PHE A 5 40.16 -0.95 -2.21
CA PHE A 5 39.64 -1.98 -3.12
C PHE A 5 38.11 -1.99 -3.13
N PHE A 6 37.47 -2.08 -1.96
CA PHE A 6 35.99 -2.07 -1.89
C PHE A 6 35.41 -0.75 -2.37
N TYR A 7 36.00 0.38 -1.98
CA TYR A 7 35.58 1.70 -2.43
C TYR A 7 35.59 1.84 -3.97
N GLN A 8 36.71 1.49 -4.62
CA GLN A 8 36.81 1.57 -6.08
C GLN A 8 35.90 0.55 -6.77
N SER A 9 35.83 -0.69 -6.28
CA SER A 9 34.96 -1.72 -6.86
C SER A 9 33.49 -1.31 -6.86
N ILE A 10 33.01 -0.67 -5.80
CA ILE A 10 31.63 -0.19 -5.71
C ILE A 10 31.40 0.96 -6.70
N LEU A 11 32.29 1.96 -6.74
CA LEU A 11 32.16 3.11 -7.64
C LEU A 11 32.20 2.71 -9.13
N GLU A 12 33.09 1.78 -9.50
CA GLU A 12 33.20 1.29 -10.87
C GLU A 12 31.94 0.52 -11.33
N LYS A 13 31.29 -0.20 -10.41
CA LYS A 13 30.05 -0.94 -10.68
C LYS A 13 28.80 -0.07 -10.71
N THR A 14 28.82 1.09 -10.07
CA THR A 14 27.59 1.88 -9.84
C THR A 14 27.68 3.33 -10.35
N PRO A 15 28.23 3.58 -11.56
CA PRO A 15 28.33 4.93 -12.09
C PRO A 15 26.92 5.53 -12.22
N ARG A 16 26.73 6.72 -11.64
CA ARG A 16 25.47 7.49 -11.67
C ARG A 16 24.29 6.83 -10.95
N TYR A 17 24.51 5.80 -10.12
CA TYR A 17 23.43 5.20 -9.33
C TYR A 17 23.00 6.18 -8.22
N PRO A 18 21.69 6.35 -7.96
CA PRO A 18 21.21 7.28 -6.94
C PRO A 18 21.36 6.71 -5.52
N PHE A 19 21.34 5.39 -5.37
CA PHE A 19 21.54 4.72 -4.08
C PHE A 19 22.34 3.43 -4.22
N ILE A 20 22.87 2.96 -3.09
CA ILE A 20 23.40 1.59 -2.95
C ILE A 20 22.99 0.99 -1.60
N CYS A 21 22.96 -0.33 -1.52
CA CYS A 21 22.77 -1.10 -0.28
C CYS A 21 24.10 -1.76 0.10
N ILE A 22 24.51 -1.67 1.35
CA ILE A 22 25.78 -2.23 1.82
C ILE A 22 25.61 -2.95 3.15
N TYR A 23 26.17 -4.16 3.24
CA TYR A 23 26.26 -4.92 4.47
C TYR A 23 27.59 -4.66 5.19
N GLY A 24 27.48 -4.34 6.48
CA GLY A 24 28.54 -4.07 7.42
C GLY A 24 28.94 -2.61 7.47
N ILE A 25 28.88 -1.98 8.65
CA ILE A 25 29.33 -0.59 8.84
C ILE A 25 30.85 -0.48 9.03
N GLY A 26 31.50 -1.54 9.53
CA GLY A 26 32.93 -1.55 9.84
C GLY A 26 33.32 -0.40 10.77
N ASN A 27 34.31 0.40 10.39
CA ASN A 27 34.70 1.63 11.11
C ASN A 27 34.08 2.91 10.52
N ALA A 28 33.01 2.77 9.72
CA ALA A 28 32.31 3.84 8.99
C ALA A 28 33.12 4.62 7.94
N LEU A 29 34.44 4.44 7.79
CA LEU A 29 35.24 5.24 6.86
C LEU A 29 34.87 5.00 5.39
N LEU A 30 34.59 3.75 5.03
CA LEU A 30 34.07 3.41 3.71
C LEU A 30 32.71 4.08 3.46
N ILE A 31 31.80 4.01 4.43
CA ILE A 31 30.45 4.61 4.38
C ILE A 31 30.55 6.13 4.17
N LYS A 32 31.38 6.83 4.95
CA LYS A 32 31.61 8.28 4.83
C LYS A 32 32.13 8.67 3.45
N ASN A 33 33.02 7.85 2.87
CA ASN A 33 33.57 8.13 1.54
C ASN A 33 32.56 7.86 0.43
N LEU A 34 31.81 6.75 0.50
CA LEU A 34 30.74 6.44 -0.46
C LEU A 34 29.61 7.46 -0.39
N ALA A 35 29.26 7.96 0.80
CA ALA A 35 28.25 8.99 0.99
C ALA A 35 28.54 10.29 0.22
N LYS A 36 29.72 10.50 -0.37
CA LYS A 36 29.97 11.65 -1.25
C LYS A 36 29.35 11.50 -2.64
N HIS A 37 29.04 10.26 -3.07
CA HIS A 37 28.68 9.93 -4.45
C HIS A 37 27.21 9.55 -4.65
N TYR A 38 26.52 9.12 -3.59
CA TYR A 38 25.13 8.65 -3.68
C TYR A 38 24.18 9.64 -3.00
N LYS A 39 22.91 9.68 -3.45
CA LYS A 39 21.84 10.38 -2.73
C LYS A 39 21.46 9.65 -1.45
N HIS A 40 21.44 8.31 -1.51
CA HIS A 40 21.13 7.46 -0.36
C HIS A 40 22.09 6.26 -0.24
N LEU A 41 22.44 5.90 0.98
CA LEU A 41 23.28 4.75 1.32
C LEU A 41 22.57 3.97 2.43
N PHE A 42 22.09 2.77 2.10
CA PHE A 42 21.39 1.88 3.02
C PHE A 42 22.40 0.91 3.63
N VAL A 43 22.70 1.08 4.91
CA VAL A 43 23.75 0.33 5.63
C VAL A 43 23.10 -0.66 6.58
N PHE A 44 23.38 -1.94 6.38
CA PHE A 44 22.86 -3.03 7.19
C PHE A 44 23.95 -3.58 8.10
N GLU A 45 23.68 -3.73 9.39
CA GLU A 45 24.61 -4.30 10.35
C GLU A 45 23.88 -5.20 11.33
N SER A 46 24.49 -6.36 11.63
CA SER A 46 23.92 -7.35 12.54
C SER A 46 24.45 -7.23 13.96
N GLU A 47 25.64 -6.63 14.16
CA GLU A 47 26.21 -6.40 15.48
C GLU A 47 26.08 -4.93 15.91
N ILE A 48 25.23 -4.69 16.91
CA ILE A 48 24.94 -3.35 17.43
C ILE A 48 26.20 -2.67 18.00
N GLU A 49 27.14 -3.45 18.56
CA GLU A 49 28.42 -2.95 19.06
C GLU A 49 29.26 -2.33 17.93
N LEU A 50 29.17 -2.84 16.69
CA LEU A 50 29.87 -2.27 15.55
C LEU A 50 29.28 -0.91 15.14
N PHE A 51 27.97 -0.72 15.26
CA PHE A 51 27.37 0.62 15.12
C PHE A 51 27.93 1.60 16.15
N ILE A 52 27.96 1.20 17.42
CA ILE A 52 28.45 2.05 18.52
C ILE A 52 29.92 2.42 18.30
N LEU A 53 30.75 1.44 17.99
CA LEU A 53 32.17 1.64 17.71
C LEU A 53 32.38 2.58 16.52
N ALA A 54 31.71 2.33 15.38
CA ALA A 54 31.85 3.15 14.18
C ALA A 54 31.46 4.61 14.44
N LEU A 55 30.33 4.84 15.11
CA LEU A 55 29.82 6.18 15.40
C LEU A 55 30.60 6.89 16.52
N SER A 56 31.33 6.16 17.36
CA SER A 56 32.25 6.75 18.35
C SER A 56 33.56 7.26 17.74
N VAL A 57 33.95 6.73 16.57
CA VAL A 57 35.22 7.03 15.91
C VAL A 57 35.06 8.01 14.76
N LEU A 58 33.92 7.97 14.05
CA LEU A 58 33.70 8.80 12.87
C LEU A 58 32.36 9.54 12.92
N ASP A 59 32.41 10.85 12.70
CA ASP A 59 31.23 11.68 12.65
C ASP A 59 30.44 11.49 11.34
N LEU A 60 29.24 10.92 11.46
CA LEU A 60 28.25 10.77 10.38
C LEU A 60 27.02 11.68 10.58
N SER A 61 27.10 12.67 11.48
CA SER A 61 25.93 13.47 11.90
C SER A 61 25.23 14.15 10.72
N GLU A 62 25.98 14.73 9.78
CA GLU A 62 25.41 15.40 8.61
C GLU A 62 24.75 14.40 7.65
N GLU A 63 25.39 13.27 7.37
CA GLU A 63 24.84 12.24 6.50
C GLU A 63 23.57 11.60 7.07
N LEU A 64 23.52 11.39 8.38
CA LEU A 64 22.36 10.84 9.08
C LEU A 64 21.22 11.87 9.14
N LYS A 65 21.54 13.14 9.43
CA LYS A 65 20.55 14.22 9.58
C LYS A 65 19.76 14.49 8.29
N VAL A 66 20.41 14.35 7.14
CA VAL A 66 19.77 14.55 5.82
C VAL A 66 19.31 13.24 5.18
N TYR A 67 19.28 12.14 5.94
CA TYR A 67 18.88 10.80 5.48
C TYR A 67 19.66 10.31 4.25
N LYS A 68 20.90 10.78 4.11
CA LYS A 68 21.84 10.32 3.08
C LYS A 68 22.39 8.95 3.45
N VAL A 69 22.63 8.72 4.73
CA VAL A 69 22.93 7.38 5.28
C VAL A 69 21.75 6.96 6.14
N VAL A 70 21.26 5.75 5.91
CA VAL A 70 20.20 5.13 6.72
C VAL A 70 20.71 3.79 7.23
N LEU A 71 20.62 3.59 8.53
CA LEU A 71 21.15 2.42 9.23
C LEU A 71 20.03 1.44 9.54
N PHE A 72 20.25 0.16 9.28
CA PHE A 72 19.33 -0.93 9.59
C PHE A 72 20.00 -1.93 10.54
N ASP A 73 19.33 -2.19 11.65
CA ASP A 73 19.66 -3.30 12.55
C ASP A 73 19.06 -4.60 12.00
N CYS A 74 19.93 -5.52 11.57
CA CYS A 74 19.49 -6.78 10.95
C CYS A 74 18.79 -7.74 11.93
N VAL A 75 18.93 -7.56 13.25
CA VAL A 75 18.28 -8.42 14.24
C VAL A 75 16.94 -7.85 14.73
N ALA A 76 16.56 -6.66 14.27
CA ALA A 76 15.31 -6.02 14.63
C ALA A 76 14.09 -6.82 14.12
N LYS A 77 13.08 -6.99 14.99
CA LYS A 77 11.85 -7.74 14.66
C LYS A 77 11.03 -7.08 13.54
N ASP A 78 11.21 -5.78 13.35
CA ASP A 78 10.51 -4.95 12.37
C ASP A 78 11.39 -4.59 11.15
N LEU A 79 12.54 -5.25 10.95
CA LEU A 79 13.44 -4.98 9.82
C LEU A 79 12.74 -5.05 8.45
N GLU A 80 11.94 -6.11 8.20
CA GLU A 80 11.20 -6.27 6.94
C GLU A 80 10.28 -5.08 6.69
N ILE A 81 9.64 -4.57 7.74
CA ILE A 81 8.75 -3.41 7.69
C ILE A 81 9.56 -2.15 7.33
N GLN A 82 10.69 -1.91 8.00
CA GLN A 82 11.54 -0.74 7.74
C GLN A 82 12.05 -0.71 6.29
N ILE A 83 12.51 -1.86 5.77
CA ILE A 83 12.95 -1.99 4.36
C ILE A 83 11.78 -1.71 3.42
N ALA A 84 10.62 -2.32 3.68
CA ALA A 84 9.43 -2.12 2.83
C ALA A 84 9.00 -0.65 2.78
N MET A 85 9.01 0.06 3.90
CA MET A 85 8.66 1.48 3.96
C MET A 85 9.61 2.36 3.13
N ILE A 86 10.92 2.11 3.22
CA ILE A 86 11.92 2.88 2.48
C ILE A 86 11.86 2.57 0.98
N PHE A 87 11.71 1.29 0.61
CA PHE A 87 11.61 0.88 -0.78
C PHE A 87 10.30 1.35 -1.44
N ASP A 88 9.24 1.57 -0.66
CA ASP A 88 7.99 2.15 -1.17
C ASP A 88 8.08 3.66 -1.46
N GLN A 89 9.11 4.38 -0.98
CA GLN A 89 9.28 5.79 -1.31
C GLN A 89 9.51 5.99 -2.81
N GLN A 90 8.79 6.92 -3.45
CA GLN A 90 8.81 7.09 -4.91
C GLN A 90 10.22 7.29 -5.48
N SER A 91 11.04 8.13 -4.82
CA SER A 91 12.42 8.39 -5.23
C SER A 91 13.33 7.16 -5.18
N ILE A 92 13.01 6.16 -4.36
CA ILE A 92 13.74 4.89 -4.28
C ILE A 92 13.13 3.87 -5.22
N LEU A 93 11.80 3.74 -5.22
CA LEU A 93 11.00 2.85 -6.06
C LEU A 93 11.41 2.92 -7.54
N GLU A 94 11.58 4.13 -8.08
CA GLU A 94 12.00 4.34 -9.47
C GLU A 94 13.31 3.62 -9.81
N TYR A 95 14.23 3.49 -8.85
CA TYR A 95 15.55 2.93 -9.06
C TYR A 95 15.74 1.55 -8.43
N LEU A 96 14.70 0.93 -7.86
CA LEU A 96 14.82 -0.38 -7.21
C LEU A 96 15.34 -1.49 -8.12
N SER A 97 15.18 -1.34 -9.44
CA SER A 97 15.76 -2.29 -10.40
C SER A 97 17.30 -2.26 -10.47
N LEU A 98 17.94 -1.23 -9.88
CA LEU A 98 19.40 -1.11 -9.70
C LEU A 98 19.89 -1.77 -8.41
N TYR A 99 19.00 -2.33 -7.59
CA TYR A 99 19.37 -2.92 -6.31
C TYR A 99 20.49 -3.98 -6.46
N GLU A 100 21.54 -3.81 -5.68
CA GLU A 100 22.62 -4.78 -5.44
C GLU A 100 23.04 -4.65 -3.97
N MET A 101 23.29 -5.79 -3.31
CA MET A 101 23.86 -5.81 -1.95
C MET A 101 25.39 -5.84 -2.05
N PHE A 102 26.03 -4.73 -1.70
CA PHE A 102 27.48 -4.63 -1.57
C PHE A 102 27.93 -5.08 -0.17
N ILE A 103 29.20 -5.42 -0.03
CA ILE A 103 29.78 -5.85 1.25
C ILE A 103 30.99 -4.98 1.55
N SER A 104 31.12 -4.52 2.79
CA SER A 104 32.12 -3.50 3.16
C SER A 104 33.53 -4.04 3.38
N SER A 105 33.70 -5.33 3.65
CA SER A 105 35.02 -5.96 3.84
C SER A 105 34.99 -7.48 3.72
N HIS A 106 36.16 -8.11 3.62
CA HIS A 106 36.27 -9.57 3.61
C HIS A 106 35.87 -10.22 4.94
N TYR A 107 35.93 -9.47 6.05
CA TYR A 107 35.47 -9.92 7.36
C TYR A 107 33.99 -10.34 7.33
N TYR A 108 33.11 -9.51 6.76
CA TYR A 108 31.69 -9.82 6.69
C TYR A 108 31.39 -11.00 5.78
N LEU A 109 32.06 -11.08 4.63
CA LEU A 109 31.98 -12.25 3.75
C LEU A 109 32.31 -13.55 4.47
N LYS A 110 33.34 -13.54 5.33
CA LYS A 110 33.81 -14.73 6.03
C LYS A 110 32.92 -15.16 7.19
N TYR A 111 32.35 -14.22 7.94
CA TYR A 111 31.66 -14.53 9.20
C TYR A 111 30.14 -14.33 9.16
N TYR A 112 29.60 -13.65 8.15
CA TYR A 112 28.18 -13.28 8.07
C TYR A 112 27.52 -13.74 6.76
N GLU A 113 28.13 -14.67 6.02
CA GLU A 113 27.62 -15.15 4.73
C GLU A 113 26.13 -15.52 4.77
N THR A 114 25.72 -16.33 5.76
CA THR A 114 24.32 -16.74 5.92
C THR A 114 23.39 -15.54 6.17
N SER A 115 23.78 -14.62 7.06
CA SER A 115 23.01 -13.42 7.37
C SER A 115 22.86 -12.51 6.15
N ILE A 116 23.95 -12.34 5.38
CA ILE A 116 23.97 -11.55 4.14
C ILE A 116 23.01 -12.16 3.11
N LEU A 117 23.05 -13.48 2.91
CA LEU A 117 22.17 -14.16 1.96
C LEU A 117 20.69 -14.00 2.34
N SER A 118 20.34 -14.26 3.61
CA SER A 118 18.97 -14.10 4.11
C SER A 118 18.47 -12.66 4.00
N LEU A 119 19.31 -11.68 4.33
CA LEU A 119 18.96 -10.26 4.18
C LEU A 119 18.80 -9.87 2.71
N ASN A 120 19.68 -10.35 1.83
CA ASN A 120 19.58 -10.05 0.41
C ASN A 120 18.27 -10.59 -0.19
N GLU A 121 17.87 -11.80 0.19
CA GLU A 121 16.56 -12.36 -0.18
C GLU A 121 15.40 -11.48 0.33
N LEU A 122 15.49 -11.00 1.58
CA LEU A 122 14.50 -10.09 2.16
C LEU A 122 14.38 -8.78 1.37
N CYS A 123 15.50 -8.14 1.04
CA CYS A 123 15.52 -6.92 0.24
C CYS A 123 14.97 -7.13 -1.18
N ILE A 124 15.35 -8.22 -1.86
CA ILE A 124 14.84 -8.55 -3.20
C ILE A 124 13.33 -8.77 -3.16
N LYS A 125 12.83 -9.48 -2.14
CA LYS A 125 11.40 -9.70 -1.92
C LYS A 125 10.67 -8.38 -1.69
N SER A 126 11.19 -7.52 -0.80
CA SER A 126 10.60 -6.20 -0.52
C SER A 126 10.60 -5.29 -1.76
N ALA A 127 11.69 -5.28 -2.54
CA ALA A 127 11.77 -4.52 -3.78
C ALA A 127 10.75 -5.03 -4.81
N SER A 128 10.61 -6.35 -4.93
CA SER A 128 9.62 -6.99 -5.82
C SER A 128 8.18 -6.65 -5.44
N VAL A 129 7.89 -6.55 -4.13
CA VAL A 129 6.58 -6.10 -3.62
C VAL A 129 6.33 -4.64 -3.97
N ALA A 130 7.29 -3.74 -3.73
CA ALA A 130 7.17 -2.31 -4.03
C ALA A 130 6.95 -2.07 -5.53
N ILE A 131 7.76 -2.70 -6.39
CA ILE A 131 7.63 -2.61 -7.86
C ILE A 131 6.27 -3.15 -8.34
N ARG A 132 5.81 -4.27 -7.79
CA ARG A 132 4.49 -4.84 -8.13
C ARG A 132 3.35 -3.90 -7.71
N ASN A 133 3.42 -3.36 -6.50
CA ASN A 133 2.40 -2.46 -5.95
C ASN A 133 2.34 -1.11 -6.67
N ALA A 134 3.46 -0.67 -7.28
CA ALA A 134 3.48 0.54 -8.10
C ALA A 134 2.55 0.44 -9.31
N ASP A 135 2.26 -0.78 -9.79
CA ASP A 135 1.46 -1.06 -10.98
C ASP A 135 1.87 -0.17 -12.15
N ILE A 136 2.94 -0.56 -12.87
CA ILE A 136 3.46 0.20 -14.01
C ILE A 136 2.35 0.60 -14.98
N THR A 137 1.33 -0.26 -15.18
CA THR A 137 0.20 -0.01 -16.11
C THR A 137 -0.70 1.16 -15.70
N CYS A 138 -0.61 1.59 -14.43
CA CYS A 138 -1.50 2.55 -13.77
C CYS A 138 -2.98 2.14 -13.78
N PHE A 139 -3.29 0.88 -14.11
CA PHE A 139 -4.66 0.43 -14.31
C PHE A 139 -5.50 0.62 -13.05
N LEU A 140 -5.06 0.09 -11.92
CA LEU A 140 -5.85 0.11 -10.70
C LEU A 140 -5.98 1.53 -10.10
N PRO A 141 -4.90 2.34 -9.99
CA PRO A 141 -5.01 3.72 -9.52
C PRO A 141 -5.91 4.60 -10.40
N LEU A 142 -5.80 4.52 -11.73
CA LEU A 142 -6.66 5.29 -12.65
C LEU A 142 -8.12 4.86 -12.57
N LEU A 143 -8.37 3.55 -12.49
CA LEU A 143 -9.72 3.00 -12.33
C LEU A 143 -10.37 3.50 -11.03
N THR A 144 -9.69 3.30 -9.91
CA THR A 144 -10.20 3.66 -8.58
C THR A 144 -10.33 5.17 -8.39
N HIS A 145 -9.44 5.99 -8.97
CA HIS A 145 -9.63 7.44 -9.05
C HIS A 145 -10.93 7.77 -9.79
N GLY A 146 -11.18 7.18 -10.96
CA GLY A 146 -12.42 7.39 -11.71
C GLY A 146 -13.69 6.90 -10.99
N GLN A 147 -13.59 5.85 -10.17
CA GLN A 147 -14.70 5.36 -9.35
C GLN A 147 -14.99 6.28 -8.17
N PHE A 148 -13.95 6.76 -7.49
CA PHE A 148 -14.04 7.80 -6.47
C PHE A 148 -14.81 9.02 -6.97
N LEU A 149 -14.41 9.55 -8.13
CA LEU A 149 -15.07 10.71 -8.75
C LEU A 149 -16.58 10.48 -8.98
N GLN A 150 -16.96 9.29 -9.46
CA GLN A 150 -18.36 8.92 -9.70
C GLN A 150 -19.17 8.72 -8.42
N ASN A 151 -18.52 8.36 -7.31
CA ASN A 151 -19.18 8.07 -6.04
C ASN A 151 -19.44 9.32 -5.19
N ILE A 152 -18.85 10.47 -5.52
CA ILE A 152 -19.03 11.72 -4.76
C ILE A 152 -20.50 12.07 -4.52
N PRO A 153 -21.41 12.07 -5.52
CA PRO A 153 -22.81 12.36 -5.27
C PRO A 153 -23.45 11.41 -4.25
N SER A 154 -23.22 10.10 -4.39
CA SER A 154 -23.72 9.09 -3.44
C SER A 154 -23.13 9.29 -2.04
N MET A 155 -21.85 9.64 -1.95
CA MET A 155 -21.18 9.91 -0.67
C MET A 155 -21.82 11.12 0.02
N LEU A 156 -22.04 12.21 -0.69
CA LEU A 156 -22.62 13.44 -0.12
C LEU A 156 -24.06 13.26 0.40
N GLU A 157 -24.76 12.23 -0.06
CA GLU A 157 -26.09 11.83 0.44
C GLU A 157 -26.04 10.74 1.51
N SER A 158 -24.87 10.12 1.74
CA SER A 158 -24.66 9.05 2.72
C SER A 158 -24.52 9.57 4.16
N ILE A 159 -24.43 8.65 5.13
CA ILE A 159 -24.19 8.95 6.53
C ILE A 159 -22.75 9.47 6.70
N PRO A 160 -22.53 10.68 7.25
CA PRO A 160 -21.18 11.18 7.50
C PRO A 160 -20.48 10.40 8.62
N PHE A 161 -19.23 9.99 8.39
CA PHE A 161 -18.45 9.26 9.38
C PHE A 161 -18.26 10.03 10.69
N GLN A 162 -18.17 11.36 10.65
CA GLN A 162 -18.07 12.17 11.87
C GLN A 162 -19.27 12.01 12.80
N ARG A 163 -20.46 11.68 12.28
CA ARG A 163 -21.64 11.38 13.11
C ARG A 163 -21.55 10.02 13.79
N ILE A 164 -20.91 9.05 13.13
CA ILE A 164 -20.62 7.75 13.73
C ILE A 164 -19.60 7.92 14.85
N LEU A 165 -18.51 8.64 14.60
CA LEU A 165 -17.48 8.93 15.61
C LEU A 165 -18.05 9.65 16.82
N SER A 166 -18.86 10.70 16.63
CA SER A 166 -19.41 11.47 17.75
C SER A 166 -20.33 10.67 18.66
N GLN A 167 -21.07 9.70 18.10
CA GLN A 167 -22.01 8.87 18.86
C GLN A 167 -21.35 7.62 19.44
N ARG A 168 -20.46 6.95 18.69
CA ARG A 168 -20.05 5.56 18.93
C ARG A 168 -18.58 5.40 19.34
N LYS A 169 -17.73 6.43 19.19
CA LYS A 169 -16.31 6.34 19.56
C LYS A 169 -16.15 6.05 21.06
N ASN A 170 -15.31 5.08 21.39
CA ASN A 170 -15.03 4.63 22.77
C ASN A 170 -16.29 4.18 23.55
N LYS A 171 -17.35 3.74 22.87
CA LYS A 171 -18.57 3.23 23.52
C LYS A 171 -18.58 1.73 23.73
N PHE A 172 -17.60 1.04 23.16
CA PHE A 172 -17.48 -0.41 23.18
C PHE A 172 -16.01 -0.79 23.25
N GLU A 173 -15.70 -1.86 23.98
CA GLU A 173 -14.33 -2.35 24.13
C GLU A 173 -13.99 -3.43 23.10
N ASN A 174 -14.96 -4.26 22.72
CA ASN A 174 -14.72 -5.49 21.96
C ASN A 174 -15.37 -5.48 20.57
N ALA A 175 -14.57 -5.75 19.55
CA ALA A 175 -15.00 -5.97 18.18
C ALA A 175 -14.68 -7.40 17.73
N ILE A 176 -15.55 -7.96 16.90
CA ILE A 176 -15.27 -9.17 16.14
C ILE A 176 -15.24 -8.78 14.67
N VAL A 177 -14.13 -9.06 14.00
CA VAL A 177 -14.00 -8.89 12.54
C VAL A 177 -14.12 -10.25 11.88
N VAL A 178 -15.09 -10.36 10.97
CA VAL A 178 -15.50 -11.60 10.33
C VAL A 178 -15.12 -11.58 8.86
N SER A 179 -14.28 -12.53 8.45
CA SER A 179 -13.82 -12.70 7.07
C SER A 179 -14.26 -14.05 6.49
N ALA A 180 -14.19 -14.21 5.17
CA ALA A 180 -14.80 -15.33 4.43
C ALA A 180 -13.96 -16.62 4.37
N GLY A 181 -12.85 -16.70 5.11
CA GLY A 181 -11.93 -17.83 5.07
C GLY A 181 -12.53 -19.14 5.57
N PRO A 182 -11.99 -20.30 5.14
CA PRO A 182 -12.55 -21.64 5.42
C PRO A 182 -12.91 -21.92 6.89
N SER A 183 -12.15 -21.39 7.85
CA SER A 183 -12.34 -21.59 9.28
C SER A 183 -13.60 -20.91 9.83
N LEU A 184 -14.26 -20.02 9.08
CA LEU A 184 -15.43 -19.30 9.55
C LEU A 184 -16.58 -20.24 9.94
N ALA A 185 -16.85 -21.29 9.14
CA ALA A 185 -18.01 -22.16 9.31
C ALA A 185 -18.15 -22.72 10.74
N LYS A 186 -17.03 -23.10 11.37
CA LYS A 186 -17.04 -23.65 12.74
C LYS A 186 -17.30 -22.59 13.82
N GLN A 187 -17.09 -21.31 13.52
CA GLN A 187 -17.27 -20.21 14.47
C GLN A 187 -18.68 -19.63 14.45
N LEU A 188 -19.47 -19.86 13.39
CA LEU A 188 -20.80 -19.27 13.23
C LEU A 188 -21.78 -19.59 14.37
N PRO A 189 -21.89 -20.84 14.88
CA PRO A 189 -22.81 -21.12 15.99
C PRO A 189 -22.45 -20.34 17.26
N LEU A 190 -21.16 -20.21 17.56
CA LEU A 190 -20.69 -19.46 18.71
C LEU A 190 -20.86 -17.95 18.51
N LEU A 191 -20.58 -17.44 17.30
CA LEU A 191 -20.78 -16.04 16.95
C LEU A 191 -22.24 -15.64 17.16
N LYS A 192 -23.19 -16.49 16.72
CA LYS A 192 -24.63 -16.27 16.92
C LYS A 192 -25.00 -16.17 18.40
N ALA A 193 -24.40 -17.00 19.25
CA ALA A 193 -24.65 -16.99 20.69
C ALA A 193 -24.08 -15.75 21.41
N TYR A 194 -23.08 -15.09 20.82
CA TYR A 194 -22.41 -13.91 21.41
C TYR A 194 -22.67 -12.60 20.66
N GLN A 195 -23.53 -12.59 19.63
CA GLN A 195 -23.71 -11.42 18.75
C GLN A 195 -24.19 -10.15 19.48
N ASP A 196 -24.90 -10.31 20.59
CA ASP A 196 -25.38 -9.19 21.42
C ASP A 196 -24.30 -8.65 22.38
N LYS A 197 -23.11 -9.26 22.43
CA LYS A 197 -22.02 -8.90 23.37
C LYS A 197 -20.78 -8.31 22.70
N ALA A 198 -20.76 -8.26 21.36
CA ALA A 198 -19.67 -7.67 20.59
C ALA A 198 -20.21 -6.95 19.36
N VAL A 199 -19.49 -5.90 18.93
CA VAL A 199 -19.77 -5.26 17.65
C VAL A 199 -19.15 -6.10 16.55
N ILE A 200 -19.97 -6.51 15.58
CA ILE A 200 -19.58 -7.38 14.47
C ILE A 200 -19.31 -6.53 13.24
N PHE A 201 -18.05 -6.54 12.79
CA PHE A 201 -17.63 -6.04 11.49
C PHE A 201 -17.54 -7.21 10.52
N CYS A 202 -18.36 -7.17 9.47
CA CYS A 202 -18.40 -8.20 8.45
C CYS A 202 -17.71 -7.68 7.18
N ALA A 203 -16.64 -8.35 6.74
CA ALA A 203 -16.22 -8.20 5.35
C ALA A 203 -17.37 -8.70 4.45
N ASP A 204 -17.72 -7.97 3.41
CA ASP A 204 -18.83 -8.27 2.50
C ASP A 204 -18.87 -9.73 2.00
N GLY A 205 -17.72 -10.32 1.69
CA GLY A 205 -17.64 -11.73 1.27
C GLY A 205 -18.14 -12.71 2.33
N ALA A 206 -18.10 -12.35 3.62
CA ALA A 206 -18.63 -13.16 4.72
C ALA A 206 -20.14 -12.98 4.93
N LEU A 207 -20.76 -11.96 4.32
CA LEU A 207 -22.14 -11.56 4.63
C LEU A 207 -23.15 -12.69 4.38
N SER A 208 -23.05 -13.36 3.23
CA SER A 208 -24.00 -14.42 2.86
C SER A 208 -23.94 -15.65 3.79
N MET A 209 -22.81 -15.86 4.48
CA MET A 209 -22.68 -16.92 5.48
C MET A 209 -23.34 -16.52 6.81
N LEU A 210 -23.20 -15.25 7.22
CA LEU A 210 -23.84 -14.73 8.42
C LEU A 210 -25.36 -14.70 8.29
N GLU A 211 -25.86 -14.25 7.13
CA GLU A 211 -27.30 -14.20 6.84
C GLU A 211 -27.97 -15.58 6.93
N LYS A 212 -27.31 -16.63 6.44
CA LYS A 212 -27.82 -18.01 6.49
C LYS A 212 -27.99 -18.53 7.92
N GLU A 213 -27.16 -18.07 8.84
CA GLU A 213 -27.22 -18.44 10.25
C GLU A 213 -28.09 -17.47 11.08
N GLY A 214 -28.67 -16.44 10.45
CA GLY A 214 -29.46 -15.41 11.13
C GLY A 214 -28.62 -14.54 12.06
N ILE A 215 -27.38 -14.25 11.68
CA ILE A 215 -26.47 -13.33 12.38
C ILE A 215 -26.54 -11.98 11.69
N VAL A 216 -26.82 -10.92 12.44
CA VAL A 216 -26.92 -9.55 11.90
C VAL A 216 -25.65 -8.77 12.25
N PRO A 217 -24.79 -8.44 11.27
CA PRO A 217 -23.59 -7.65 11.54
C PRO A 217 -23.95 -6.19 11.83
N ASP A 218 -23.17 -5.52 12.68
CA ASP A 218 -23.35 -4.09 12.97
C ASP A 218 -22.81 -3.22 11.84
N TYR A 219 -21.69 -3.64 11.24
CA TYR A 219 -21.05 -2.99 10.10
C TYR A 219 -20.76 -4.02 9.01
N VAL A 220 -21.05 -3.66 7.75
CA VAL A 220 -20.63 -4.45 6.58
C VAL A 220 -19.70 -3.59 5.75
N THR A 221 -18.45 -4.02 5.58
CA THR A 221 -17.44 -3.26 4.83
C THR A 221 -17.29 -3.78 3.41
N ASN A 222 -17.09 -2.88 2.45
CA ASN A 222 -16.66 -3.22 1.09
C ASN A 222 -15.67 -2.17 0.56
N LEU A 223 -14.70 -2.62 -0.25
CA LEU A 223 -13.79 -1.77 -1.00
C LEU A 223 -13.52 -2.27 -2.42
N ASP A 224 -14.28 -3.26 -2.88
CA ASP A 224 -14.03 -3.87 -4.19
C ASP A 224 -14.32 -2.90 -5.32
N PHE A 225 -13.33 -2.76 -6.20
CA PHE A 225 -13.42 -1.98 -7.43
C PHE A 225 -14.20 -2.72 -8.54
N THR A 226 -14.70 -3.93 -8.29
CA THR A 226 -15.52 -4.72 -9.22
C THR A 226 -16.97 -4.81 -8.76
N ASP A 227 -17.90 -5.02 -9.68
CA ASP A 227 -19.32 -5.18 -9.35
C ASP A 227 -19.71 -6.58 -8.87
N LEU A 228 -18.75 -7.51 -8.76
CA LEU A 228 -18.96 -8.83 -8.15
C LEU A 228 -19.54 -8.71 -6.74
N ALA A 229 -19.10 -7.71 -5.97
CA ALA A 229 -19.60 -7.46 -4.63
C ALA A 229 -21.13 -7.24 -4.56
N MET A 230 -21.80 -6.85 -5.66
CA MET A 230 -23.27 -6.78 -5.70
C MET A 230 -23.93 -8.10 -5.29
N LYS A 231 -23.30 -9.25 -5.56
CA LYS A 231 -23.83 -10.57 -5.20
C LYS A 231 -23.89 -10.78 -3.68
N PHE A 232 -23.12 -10.04 -2.90
CA PHE A 232 -23.16 -10.13 -1.44
C PHE A 232 -24.33 -9.33 -0.85
N PHE A 233 -24.80 -8.28 -1.53
CA PHE A 233 -25.83 -7.37 -1.02
C PHE A 233 -27.25 -7.64 -1.57
N GLN A 234 -27.60 -8.92 -1.78
CA GLN A 234 -28.91 -9.28 -2.35
C GLN A 234 -30.06 -9.15 -1.33
N ASN A 235 -29.81 -9.42 -0.05
CA ASN A 235 -30.84 -9.46 0.99
C ASN A 235 -30.87 -8.19 1.84
N LYS A 236 -31.14 -7.04 1.22
CA LYS A 236 -31.09 -5.71 1.89
C LYS A 236 -32.01 -5.59 3.11
N GLU A 237 -33.12 -6.32 3.14
CA GLU A 237 -34.05 -6.37 4.27
C GLU A 237 -33.35 -6.78 5.59
N ASN A 238 -32.36 -7.68 5.52
CA ASN A 238 -31.60 -8.13 6.69
C ASN A 238 -30.57 -7.10 7.19
N LEU A 239 -30.33 -6.03 6.41
CA LEU A 239 -29.34 -5.00 6.68
C LEU A 239 -29.94 -3.71 7.25
N LYS A 240 -31.26 -3.69 7.53
CA LYS A 240 -31.95 -2.51 8.07
C LYS A 240 -31.39 -1.98 9.39
N GLN A 241 -30.71 -2.84 10.15
CA GLN A 241 -30.04 -2.49 11.41
C GLN A 241 -28.51 -2.35 11.28
N SER A 242 -27.95 -2.72 10.13
CA SER A 242 -26.53 -2.64 9.83
C SER A 242 -26.18 -1.28 9.23
N ILE A 243 -24.91 -0.88 9.36
CA ILE A 243 -24.34 0.22 8.57
C ILE A 243 -23.42 -0.36 7.51
N ILE A 244 -23.78 -0.16 6.25
CA ILE A 244 -22.93 -0.54 5.13
C ILE A 244 -21.88 0.55 4.96
N THR A 245 -20.61 0.16 5.04
CA THR A 245 -19.48 1.07 4.99
C THR A 245 -18.66 0.78 3.73
N LEU A 246 -18.71 1.71 2.78
CA LEU A 246 -18.01 1.61 1.51
C LEU A 246 -16.75 2.48 1.54
N GLU A 247 -15.69 2.00 0.93
CA GLU A 247 -14.55 2.84 0.57
C GLU A 247 -14.92 3.72 -0.64
N CYS A 248 -14.33 4.91 -0.74
CA CYS A 248 -14.74 5.90 -1.74
C CYS A 248 -14.57 5.44 -3.20
N ALA A 249 -13.69 4.50 -3.50
CA ALA A 249 -13.50 3.87 -4.80
C ALA A 249 -14.19 2.50 -4.96
N THR A 250 -15.07 2.08 -4.03
CA THR A 250 -15.99 0.95 -4.26
C THR A 250 -16.66 1.07 -5.63
N HIS A 251 -16.88 -0.04 -6.34
CA HIS A 251 -17.47 -0.02 -7.66
C HIS A 251 -18.81 0.78 -7.69
N PRO A 252 -18.99 1.74 -8.62
CA PRO A 252 -20.15 2.65 -8.61
C PRO A 252 -21.51 1.96 -8.68
N ASN A 253 -21.62 0.78 -9.28
CA ASN A 253 -22.87 0.00 -9.26
C ASN A 253 -23.26 -0.42 -7.83
N VAL A 254 -22.28 -0.82 -7.01
CA VAL A 254 -22.51 -1.22 -5.60
C VAL A 254 -22.97 0.00 -4.82
N ALA A 255 -22.22 1.11 -4.89
CA ALA A 255 -22.56 2.36 -4.21
C ALA A 255 -23.96 2.87 -4.59
N ARG A 256 -24.31 2.88 -5.88
CA ARG A 256 -25.65 3.27 -6.35
C ARG A 256 -26.75 2.33 -5.87
N SER A 257 -26.50 1.02 -5.88
CA SER A 257 -27.48 0.02 -5.45
C SER A 257 -27.82 0.11 -3.97
N LEU A 258 -26.90 0.63 -3.16
CA LEU A 258 -27.02 0.76 -1.70
C LEU A 258 -27.35 2.18 -1.23
N LYS A 259 -27.58 3.11 -2.17
CA LYS A 259 -27.81 4.53 -1.87
C LYS A 259 -29.01 4.79 -0.94
N ALA A 260 -30.04 3.96 -1.03
CA ALA A 260 -31.25 4.07 -0.21
C ALA A 260 -31.15 3.34 1.15
N GLU A 261 -30.05 2.61 1.37
CA GLU A 261 -29.81 1.88 2.61
C GLU A 261 -29.03 2.74 3.61
N ASN A 262 -28.79 2.19 4.82
CA ASN A 262 -27.95 2.83 5.84
C ASN A 262 -26.47 2.76 5.45
N CYS A 263 -26.09 3.56 4.46
CA CYS A 263 -24.78 3.54 3.85
C CYS A 263 -23.93 4.74 4.32
N MET A 264 -22.63 4.49 4.46
CA MET A 264 -21.60 5.49 4.69
C MET A 264 -20.48 5.24 3.68
N ILE A 265 -20.01 6.29 3.01
CA ILE A 265 -18.85 6.21 2.11
C ILE A 265 -17.70 7.00 2.75
N ILE A 266 -16.55 6.34 2.95
CA ILE A 266 -15.38 6.88 3.64
C ILE A 266 -14.23 7.10 2.66
N LEU A 267 -13.50 8.21 2.83
CA LEU A 267 -12.34 8.54 2.02
C LEU A 267 -11.08 7.84 2.54
N ARG A 268 -10.16 7.50 1.64
CA ARG A 268 -8.86 6.96 2.06
C ARG A 268 -8.01 8.06 2.68
N ASN A 269 -7.20 7.71 3.67
CA ASN A 269 -6.26 8.62 4.30
C ASN A 269 -5.01 8.87 3.43
N LYS A 270 -5.22 9.54 2.29
CA LYS A 270 -4.16 9.95 1.34
C LYS A 270 -4.32 11.42 0.94
N ALA A 271 -3.22 12.06 0.58
CA ALA A 271 -3.19 13.46 0.14
C ALA A 271 -4.21 13.75 -0.98
N LEU A 272 -4.30 12.84 -1.97
CA LEU A 272 -5.28 12.88 -3.06
C LEU A 272 -6.72 13.16 -2.59
N TYR A 273 -7.16 12.53 -1.49
CA TYR A 273 -8.54 12.68 -1.02
C TYR A 273 -8.68 13.82 -0.01
N GLN A 274 -7.65 14.04 0.82
CA GLN A 274 -7.63 15.12 1.82
C GLN A 274 -7.75 16.50 1.18
N ARG A 275 -7.17 16.68 0.00
CA ARG A 275 -7.18 17.95 -0.73
C ARG A 275 -8.58 18.50 -1.06
N PHE A 276 -9.62 17.66 -1.02
CA PHE A 276 -11.00 18.05 -1.27
C PHE A 276 -11.74 18.55 -0.01
N ASN A 277 -11.13 18.45 1.18
CA ASN A 277 -11.67 18.95 2.45
C ASN A 277 -13.08 18.43 2.81
N LEU A 278 -13.35 17.15 2.51
CA LEU A 278 -14.62 16.48 2.77
C LEU A 278 -14.65 15.85 4.17
N ASN A 279 -14.24 16.64 5.17
CA ASN A 279 -13.95 16.19 6.54
C ASN A 279 -15.11 15.51 7.26
N ASP A 280 -16.35 15.81 6.87
CA ASP A 280 -17.57 15.17 7.41
C ASP A 280 -17.59 13.65 7.18
N PHE A 281 -16.99 13.19 6.08
CA PHE A 281 -16.94 11.79 5.65
C PHE A 281 -15.69 11.05 6.14
N GLY A 282 -14.73 11.79 6.69
CA GLY A 282 -13.53 11.28 7.34
C GLY A 282 -12.54 10.59 6.41
N TYR A 283 -11.35 10.33 6.97
CA TYR A 283 -10.21 9.76 6.26
C TYR A 283 -9.68 8.58 7.07
N ILE A 284 -9.76 7.38 6.51
CA ILE A 284 -9.28 6.14 7.15
C ILE A 284 -8.29 5.46 6.22
N ASP A 285 -7.25 4.82 6.77
CA ASP A 285 -6.47 3.86 6.00
C ASP A 285 -7.32 2.63 5.71
N THR A 286 -7.98 2.61 4.55
CA THR A 286 -8.87 1.51 4.17
C THR A 286 -8.10 0.25 3.75
N GLY A 287 -6.77 0.32 3.64
CA GLY A 287 -5.91 -0.80 3.25
C GLY A 287 -6.07 -1.23 1.80
N THR A 288 -5.80 -2.51 1.53
CA THR A 288 -5.86 -3.12 0.18
C THR A 288 -6.77 -4.35 0.08
N HIS A 289 -7.48 -4.72 1.15
CA HIS A 289 -8.45 -5.81 1.16
C HIS A 289 -9.55 -5.52 2.18
N VAL A 290 -10.76 -6.05 1.94
CA VAL A 290 -11.98 -5.64 2.66
C VAL A 290 -11.86 -5.76 4.19
N SER A 291 -11.24 -6.82 4.69
CA SER A 291 -11.07 -6.99 6.14
C SER A 291 -10.09 -6.01 6.76
N HIS A 292 -9.08 -5.52 6.02
CA HIS A 292 -8.21 -4.43 6.48
C HIS A 292 -9.04 -3.21 6.89
N PHE A 293 -10.00 -2.85 6.03
CA PHE A 293 -10.91 -1.73 6.28
C PHE A 293 -11.76 -1.95 7.54
N SER A 294 -12.20 -3.18 7.81
CA SER A 294 -12.88 -3.50 9.08
C SER A 294 -12.00 -3.22 10.30
N TYR A 295 -10.73 -3.62 10.28
CA TYR A 295 -9.80 -3.39 11.40
C TYR A 295 -9.55 -1.90 11.63
N THR A 296 -9.30 -1.14 10.57
CA THR A 296 -9.03 0.30 10.70
C THR A 296 -10.26 1.10 11.08
N LEU A 297 -11.45 0.68 10.66
CA LEU A 297 -12.72 1.24 11.14
C LEU A 297 -12.93 0.97 12.63
N ALA A 298 -12.64 -0.26 13.10
CA ALA A 298 -12.69 -0.59 14.53
C ALA A 298 -11.68 0.25 15.34
N LEU A 299 -10.45 0.41 14.85
CA LEU A 299 -9.45 1.28 15.49
C LEU A 299 -9.93 2.74 15.56
N ALA A 300 -10.50 3.27 14.48
CA ALA A 300 -11.03 4.64 14.44
C ALA A 300 -12.18 4.86 15.45
N LEU A 301 -13.00 3.83 15.69
CA LEU A 301 -14.06 3.82 16.70
C LEU A 301 -13.55 3.58 18.13
N GLY A 302 -12.26 3.28 18.32
CA GLY A 302 -11.61 3.19 19.62
C GLY A 302 -11.79 1.86 20.34
N PHE A 303 -12.06 0.78 19.61
CA PHE A 303 -12.10 -0.57 20.18
C PHE A 303 -10.74 -0.96 20.78
N LYS A 304 -10.77 -1.67 21.91
CA LYS A 304 -9.59 -2.08 22.68
C LYS A 304 -9.19 -3.53 22.47
N ASN A 305 -10.17 -4.38 22.15
CA ASN A 305 -9.97 -5.78 21.82
C ASN A 305 -10.60 -6.05 20.47
N ILE A 306 -9.81 -6.53 19.51
CA ILE A 306 -10.26 -6.82 18.16
C ILE A 306 -9.98 -8.29 17.86
N ILE A 307 -11.04 -9.08 17.68
CA ILE A 307 -10.98 -10.54 17.52
C ILE A 307 -11.16 -10.88 16.04
N LEU A 308 -10.24 -11.67 15.49
CA LEU A 308 -10.22 -12.09 14.10
C LEU A 308 -10.82 -13.49 13.96
N ILE A 309 -11.88 -13.64 13.16
CA ILE A 309 -12.42 -14.97 12.77
C ILE A 309 -12.60 -15.07 11.25
N GLY A 310 -12.32 -16.24 10.69
CA GLY A 310 -12.36 -16.47 9.23
C GLY A 310 -11.31 -15.68 8.44
N GLN A 311 -10.34 -15.03 9.09
CA GLN A 311 -9.20 -14.36 8.44
C GLN A 311 -8.07 -15.36 8.20
N ASP A 312 -8.34 -16.37 7.39
CA ASP A 312 -7.43 -17.52 7.27
C ASP A 312 -6.19 -17.19 6.46
N LEU A 313 -6.35 -16.45 5.36
CA LEU A 313 -5.27 -16.15 4.41
C LEU A 313 -4.52 -17.40 3.94
N ALA A 314 -5.22 -18.53 3.87
CA ALA A 314 -4.69 -19.84 3.55
C ALA A 314 -5.82 -20.74 3.03
N PHE A 315 -5.45 -21.76 2.26
CA PHE A 315 -6.36 -22.82 1.87
C PHE A 315 -6.53 -23.83 3.02
N ASP A 316 -7.71 -24.43 3.12
CA ASP A 316 -7.89 -25.59 4.00
C ASP A 316 -7.24 -26.87 3.43
N GLU A 317 -7.29 -27.97 4.19
CA GLU A 317 -6.74 -29.27 3.77
C GLU A 317 -7.39 -29.84 2.50
N LYS A 318 -8.60 -29.38 2.14
CA LYS A 318 -9.32 -29.78 0.92
C LYS A 318 -9.05 -28.84 -0.25
N GLY A 319 -8.22 -27.82 -0.07
CA GLY A 319 -7.91 -26.80 -1.07
C GLY A 319 -9.02 -25.76 -1.26
N ASN A 320 -9.92 -25.60 -0.28
CA ASN A 320 -10.93 -24.54 -0.31
C ASN A 320 -10.31 -23.19 0.04
N SER A 321 -10.70 -22.16 -0.71
CA SER A 321 -10.28 -20.78 -0.48
C SER A 321 -11.24 -20.00 0.42
N HIS A 322 -12.50 -20.44 0.47
CA HIS A 322 -13.57 -19.75 1.19
C HIS A 322 -14.42 -20.75 1.99
N SER A 323 -15.09 -20.25 3.03
CA SER A 323 -15.98 -21.04 3.87
C SER A 323 -17.25 -21.48 3.13
N LYS A 324 -17.82 -22.60 3.58
CA LYS A 324 -19.09 -23.15 3.12
C LYS A 324 -20.17 -22.07 3.16
N GLY A 325 -20.83 -21.88 2.02
CA GLY A 325 -21.91 -20.90 1.87
C GLY A 325 -21.49 -19.58 1.20
N PHE A 326 -20.22 -19.39 0.87
CA PHE A 326 -19.74 -18.26 0.07
C PHE A 326 -20.45 -18.17 -1.29
N SER A 327 -20.81 -16.95 -1.71
CA SER A 327 -21.68 -16.73 -2.88
C SER A 327 -21.06 -17.17 -4.21
N TYR A 328 -19.73 -17.33 -4.29
CA TYR A 328 -19.03 -17.80 -5.49
C TYR A 328 -18.49 -19.25 -5.36
N GLY A 329 -18.88 -19.97 -4.31
CA GLY A 329 -18.44 -21.34 -4.03
C GLY A 329 -17.10 -21.39 -3.26
N GLU A 330 -16.89 -22.48 -2.53
CA GLU A 330 -15.74 -22.68 -1.62
C GLU A 330 -14.38 -22.64 -2.33
N GLN A 331 -14.36 -22.91 -3.64
CA GLN A 331 -13.17 -22.89 -4.49
C GLN A 331 -13.32 -21.84 -5.58
N PHE A 332 -13.07 -20.58 -5.23
CA PHE A 332 -13.09 -19.49 -6.21
C PHE A 332 -11.93 -19.64 -7.21
N SER A 333 -12.25 -19.73 -8.50
CA SER A 333 -11.27 -20.05 -9.56
C SER A 333 -10.13 -19.04 -9.68
N GLY A 334 -10.41 -17.77 -9.37
CA GLY A 334 -9.42 -16.69 -9.38
C GLY A 334 -8.24 -16.92 -8.43
N GLU A 335 -8.44 -17.64 -7.32
CA GLU A 335 -7.38 -17.87 -6.34
C GLU A 335 -6.40 -18.97 -6.75
N LYS A 336 -6.81 -19.88 -7.64
CA LYS A 336 -5.99 -21.03 -8.04
C LYS A 336 -4.96 -20.70 -9.12
N THR A 337 -5.07 -19.56 -9.78
CA THR A 337 -4.14 -19.11 -10.83
C THR A 337 -2.97 -18.31 -10.27
N VAL A 338 -3.04 -17.94 -8.99
CA VAL A 338 -2.02 -17.15 -8.31
C VAL A 338 -0.93 -18.08 -7.76
N PRO A 339 0.37 -17.76 -7.92
CA PRO A 339 1.45 -18.57 -7.36
C PRO A 339 1.28 -18.83 -5.86
N THR A 340 1.47 -20.08 -5.46
CA THR A 340 1.33 -20.52 -4.07
C THR A 340 2.68 -20.61 -3.35
N LEU A 341 2.63 -20.51 -2.03
CA LEU A 341 3.76 -20.70 -1.13
C LEU A 341 3.27 -21.29 0.21
N LYS A 342 4.19 -21.78 1.02
CA LYS A 342 3.90 -22.18 2.39
C LYS A 342 4.25 -21.06 3.36
N THR A 343 3.47 -20.96 4.43
CA THR A 343 3.72 -20.07 5.56
C THR A 343 3.36 -20.77 6.86
N GLN A 344 3.85 -20.25 7.99
CA GLN A 344 3.60 -20.83 9.30
C GLN A 344 2.10 -20.86 9.63
N ALA A 345 1.64 -22.00 10.13
CA ALA A 345 0.24 -22.20 10.52
C ALA A 345 -0.08 -21.56 11.89
N TYR A 346 -1.36 -21.31 12.14
CA TYR A 346 -1.92 -20.94 13.44
C TYR A 346 -1.32 -21.78 14.60
N ALA A 347 -1.10 -21.15 15.75
CA ALA A 347 -0.42 -21.72 16.92
C ALA A 347 1.07 -22.08 16.69
N GLY A 348 1.63 -21.70 15.54
CA GLY A 348 3.03 -21.97 15.18
C GLY A 348 3.31 -23.44 14.86
N LYS A 349 2.27 -24.25 14.64
CA LYS A 349 2.37 -25.70 14.49
C LYS A 349 2.22 -26.11 13.03
N GLY A 350 3.35 -26.30 12.35
CA GLY A 350 3.37 -26.71 10.94
C GLY A 350 3.20 -25.54 9.98
N GLU A 351 2.82 -25.86 8.75
CA GLU A 351 2.70 -24.90 7.64
C GLU A 351 1.34 -25.05 6.97
N VAL A 352 0.81 -23.94 6.44
CA VAL A 352 -0.38 -23.89 5.59
C VAL A 352 -0.02 -23.41 4.19
N LEU A 353 -0.79 -23.87 3.20
CA LEU A 353 -0.67 -23.39 1.83
C LEU A 353 -1.41 -22.04 1.70
N THR A 354 -0.72 -21.04 1.17
CA THR A 354 -1.29 -19.72 0.84
C THR A 354 -0.86 -19.32 -0.57
N HIS A 355 -1.37 -18.22 -1.10
CA HIS A 355 -0.86 -17.62 -2.33
C HIS A 355 -0.24 -16.25 -2.07
N ILE A 356 0.58 -15.79 -3.02
CA ILE A 356 1.43 -14.61 -2.84
C ILE A 356 0.62 -13.37 -2.38
N THR A 357 -0.55 -13.14 -2.95
CA THR A 357 -1.42 -12.01 -2.60
C THR A 357 -1.97 -12.09 -1.17
N TRP A 358 -2.40 -13.27 -0.70
CA TRP A 358 -2.85 -13.42 0.69
C TRP A 358 -1.70 -13.30 1.68
N ASN A 359 -0.50 -13.76 1.31
CA ASN A 359 0.67 -13.52 2.14
C ASN A 359 1.04 -12.03 2.20
N ASP A 360 0.87 -11.27 1.11
CA ASP A 360 1.01 -9.81 1.15
C ASP A 360 -0.04 -9.17 2.08
N TYR A 361 -1.30 -9.65 2.05
CA TYR A 361 -2.35 -9.20 2.97
C TYR A 361 -1.99 -9.49 4.43
N ARG A 362 -1.42 -10.68 4.70
CA ARG A 362 -0.93 -11.06 6.03
C ARG A 362 0.12 -10.07 6.53
N ILE A 363 1.14 -9.77 5.71
CA ILE A 363 2.20 -8.82 6.06
C ILE A 363 1.63 -7.41 6.31
N LYS A 364 0.67 -6.96 5.49
CA LYS A 364 0.01 -5.66 5.69
C LYS A 364 -0.81 -5.59 6.98
N LEU A 365 -1.47 -6.69 7.37
CA LEU A 365 -2.16 -6.77 8.66
C LEU A 365 -1.17 -6.79 9.82
N GLU A 366 -0.08 -7.53 9.71
CA GLU A 366 1.00 -7.55 10.71
C GLU A 366 1.57 -6.15 10.93
N TYR A 367 1.80 -5.39 9.85
CA TYR A 367 2.18 -3.97 9.93
C TYR A 367 1.14 -3.12 10.65
N LEU A 368 -0.13 -3.23 10.25
CA LEU A 368 -1.23 -2.50 10.88
C LEU A 368 -1.27 -2.78 12.39
N PHE A 369 -1.15 -4.03 12.80
CA PHE A 369 -1.23 -4.44 14.20
C PHE A 369 0.00 -4.00 14.99
N ALA A 370 1.20 -4.09 14.42
CA ALA A 370 2.42 -3.58 15.04
C ALA A 370 2.31 -2.08 15.34
N CYS A 371 1.87 -1.28 14.35
CA CYS A 371 1.71 0.16 14.47
C CYS A 371 0.61 0.58 15.46
N ASN A 372 -0.36 -0.29 15.74
CA ASN A 372 -1.52 0.02 16.59
C ASN A 372 -1.54 -0.79 17.91
N SER A 373 -0.40 -1.36 18.29
CA SER A 373 -0.26 -2.21 19.48
C SER A 373 -0.46 -1.47 20.81
N LYS A 374 -0.41 -0.14 20.81
CA LYS A 374 -0.69 0.70 21.98
C LYS A 374 -2.18 1.05 22.10
N GLU A 375 -2.88 1.06 20.97
CA GLU A 375 -4.27 1.49 20.83
C GLU A 375 -5.25 0.36 21.11
N ALA A 376 -4.92 -0.85 20.63
CA ALA A 376 -5.74 -2.05 20.74
C ALA A 376 -4.91 -3.34 20.82
N LYS A 377 -5.52 -4.38 21.39
CA LYS A 377 -5.05 -5.76 21.33
C LYS A 377 -5.77 -6.50 20.21
N PHE A 378 -5.01 -7.25 19.42
CA PHE A 378 -5.52 -8.06 18.33
C PHE A 378 -5.43 -9.54 18.71
N TYR A 379 -6.55 -10.27 18.56
CA TYR A 379 -6.64 -11.69 18.89
C TYR A 379 -6.87 -12.50 17.63
N ASN A 380 -5.90 -13.32 17.25
CA ASN A 380 -6.08 -14.26 16.16
C ASN A 380 -6.85 -15.49 16.66
N ALA A 381 -8.09 -15.64 16.19
CA ALA A 381 -8.96 -16.78 16.49
C ALA A 381 -9.36 -17.56 15.22
N THR A 382 -8.53 -17.51 14.18
CA THR A 382 -8.75 -18.15 12.88
C THR A 382 -8.20 -19.58 12.86
N GLU A 383 -8.53 -20.37 13.88
CA GLU A 383 -8.03 -21.73 14.10
C GLU A 383 -7.97 -22.58 12.80
N GLY A 384 -6.83 -22.64 12.10
CA GLY A 384 -6.68 -23.30 10.79
C GLY A 384 -6.13 -22.43 9.66
N GLY A 385 -6.01 -21.12 9.86
CA GLY A 385 -5.36 -20.19 8.94
C GLY A 385 -3.85 -20.05 9.13
N ALA A 386 -3.27 -19.08 8.42
CA ALA A 386 -1.90 -18.64 8.59
C ALA A 386 -1.70 -17.95 9.96
N ARG A 387 -0.51 -18.10 10.54
CA ARG A 387 -0.08 -17.32 11.70
C ARG A 387 0.06 -15.86 11.32
N ILE A 388 -0.61 -14.98 12.05
CA ILE A 388 -0.52 -13.52 11.87
C ILE A 388 0.26 -12.96 13.05
N HIS A 389 1.47 -12.44 12.82
CA HIS A 389 2.29 -11.81 13.85
C HIS A 389 1.64 -10.56 14.44
N PHE A 390 2.14 -10.13 15.61
CA PHE A 390 1.61 -9.00 16.37
C PHE A 390 0.15 -9.20 16.84
N THR A 391 -0.28 -10.46 16.96
CA THR A 391 -1.57 -10.86 17.56
C THR A 391 -1.35 -11.82 18.73
N GLU A 392 -2.30 -11.86 19.67
CA GLU A 392 -2.41 -12.93 20.66
C GLU A 392 -3.24 -14.09 20.07
N GLU A 393 -2.71 -15.31 20.07
CA GLU A 393 -3.44 -16.49 19.58
C GLU A 393 -4.28 -17.10 20.71
N LEU A 394 -5.61 -17.01 20.57
CA LEU A 394 -6.59 -17.64 21.47
C LEU A 394 -7.67 -18.31 20.63
N SER A 395 -8.27 -19.40 21.13
CA SER A 395 -9.46 -19.94 20.46
C SER A 395 -10.61 -18.92 20.49
N PHE A 396 -11.53 -18.99 19.52
CA PHE A 396 -12.66 -18.05 19.51
C PHE A 396 -13.52 -18.20 20.78
N LYS A 397 -13.65 -19.43 21.27
CA LYS A 397 -14.30 -19.73 22.56
C LYS A 397 -13.66 -18.99 23.72
N GLU A 398 -12.34 -19.05 23.86
CA GLU A 398 -11.65 -18.34 24.94
C GLU A 398 -11.80 -16.81 24.82
N CYS A 399 -11.77 -16.27 23.61
CA CYS A 399 -12.02 -14.84 23.39
C CYS A 399 -13.42 -14.45 23.88
N CYS A 400 -14.44 -15.23 23.50
CA CYS A 400 -15.82 -15.03 23.91
C CYS A 400 -15.97 -15.08 25.44
N GLU A 401 -15.42 -16.11 26.09
CA GLU A 401 -15.55 -16.31 27.54
C GLU A 401 -14.78 -15.25 28.35
N LYS A 402 -13.59 -14.84 27.89
CA LYS A 402 -12.72 -13.88 28.61
C LYS A 402 -13.13 -12.42 28.39
N LEU A 403 -13.53 -12.06 27.16
CA LEU A 403 -13.70 -10.66 26.76
C LEU A 403 -15.18 -10.23 26.67
N LEU A 404 -16.07 -11.12 26.24
CA LEU A 404 -17.45 -10.77 25.86
C LEU A 404 -18.42 -10.99 27.03
N THR A 405 -18.24 -10.21 28.10
CA THR A 405 -19.01 -10.36 29.36
C THR A 405 -20.22 -9.44 29.47
N LYS A 406 -20.32 -8.39 28.63
CA LYS A 406 -21.37 -7.36 28.68
C LYS A 406 -22.10 -7.29 27.35
N GLU A 407 -23.38 -6.91 27.39
CA GLU A 407 -24.14 -6.61 26.18
C GLU A 407 -23.66 -5.31 25.52
N LYS A 408 -23.76 -5.25 24.20
CA LYS A 408 -23.35 -4.12 23.38
C LYS A 408 -24.45 -3.04 23.41
N PRO A 409 -24.12 -1.75 23.65
CA PRO A 409 -25.10 -0.67 23.55
C PRO A 409 -25.71 -0.56 22.14
N LYS A 410 -26.99 -0.19 22.08
CA LYS A 410 -27.73 0.05 20.83
C LYS A 410 -27.70 1.53 20.49
N PHE A 411 -27.58 1.83 19.20
CA PHE A 411 -27.53 3.19 18.68
C PHE A 411 -28.54 3.34 17.55
N ASP A 412 -29.19 4.50 17.51
CA ASP A 412 -29.94 4.90 16.34
C ASP A 412 -29.00 5.09 15.14
N ILE A 413 -29.59 5.00 13.95
CA ILE A 413 -28.87 5.22 12.71
C ILE A 413 -28.78 6.74 12.47
N PRO A 414 -27.57 7.31 12.34
CA PRO A 414 -27.45 8.75 12.12
C PRO A 414 -28.03 9.15 10.77
N LYS A 415 -28.58 10.36 10.70
CA LYS A 415 -29.09 10.94 9.44
C LYS A 415 -27.92 11.31 8.51
N SER A 416 -28.22 11.54 7.23
CA SER A 416 -27.31 12.17 6.26
C SER A 416 -27.23 13.70 6.44
N LEU A 417 -26.37 14.37 5.65
CA LEU A 417 -26.33 15.82 5.58
C LEU A 417 -27.64 16.39 5.01
N THR A 418 -27.92 17.67 5.30
CA THR A 418 -29.03 18.38 4.64
C THR A 418 -28.70 18.60 3.16
N PRO A 419 -29.68 18.56 2.23
CA PRO A 419 -29.45 18.77 0.80
C PRO A 419 -28.60 20.03 0.49
N ASN A 420 -28.94 21.19 1.07
CA ASN A 420 -28.20 22.44 0.89
C ASN A 420 -26.70 22.34 1.29
N ARG A 421 -26.36 21.53 2.30
CA ARG A 421 -24.96 21.32 2.72
C ARG A 421 -24.24 20.41 1.72
N SER A 422 -24.90 19.35 1.27
CA SER A 422 -24.38 18.45 0.24
C SER A 422 -24.13 19.20 -1.07
N ASP A 423 -25.06 20.04 -1.52
CA ASP A 423 -24.93 20.86 -2.73
C ASP A 423 -23.72 21.81 -2.65
N LYS A 424 -23.52 22.48 -1.50
CA LYS A 424 -22.36 23.36 -1.28
C LYS A 424 -21.03 22.60 -1.35
N LEU A 425 -20.97 21.38 -0.82
CA LEU A 425 -19.76 20.55 -0.90
C LEU A 425 -19.52 20.09 -2.35
N LEU A 426 -20.59 19.75 -3.07
CA LEU A 426 -20.50 19.35 -4.48
C LEU A 426 -19.98 20.48 -5.37
N VAL A 427 -20.43 21.72 -5.17
CA VAL A 427 -19.92 22.88 -5.93
C VAL A 427 -18.42 23.06 -5.71
N LYS A 428 -17.96 23.06 -4.45
CA LYS A 428 -16.52 23.17 -4.12
C LYS A 428 -15.70 22.02 -4.69
N PHE A 429 -16.25 20.81 -4.68
CA PHE A 429 -15.62 19.66 -5.29
C PHE A 429 -15.42 19.88 -6.80
N LYS A 430 -16.47 20.31 -7.50
CA LYS A 430 -16.44 20.60 -8.94
C LYS A 430 -15.46 21.71 -9.32
N GLU A 431 -15.36 22.77 -8.51
CA GLU A 431 -14.36 23.84 -8.70
C GLU A 431 -12.93 23.27 -8.67
N LYS A 432 -12.63 22.37 -7.73
CA LYS A 432 -11.30 21.73 -7.65
C LYS A 432 -11.04 20.80 -8.84
N ILE A 433 -12.04 20.04 -9.28
CA ILE A 433 -11.94 19.20 -10.48
C ILE A 433 -11.68 20.03 -11.74
N GLN A 434 -12.29 21.21 -11.87
CA GLN A 434 -12.02 22.12 -12.98
C GLN A 434 -10.55 22.57 -12.98
N LYS A 435 -9.99 22.93 -11.82
CA LYS A 435 -8.57 23.27 -11.69
C LYS A 435 -7.66 22.09 -12.07
N ASP A 436 -8.01 20.87 -11.63
CA ASP A 436 -7.27 19.66 -11.98
C ASP A 436 -7.29 19.40 -13.50
N GLN A 437 -8.41 19.70 -14.19
CA GLN A 437 -8.51 19.62 -15.65
C GLN A 437 -7.59 20.63 -16.34
N GLU A 438 -7.50 21.86 -15.84
CA GLU A 438 -6.60 22.89 -16.35
C GLU A 438 -5.12 22.50 -16.16
N ASN A 439 -4.76 22.00 -14.98
CA ASN A 439 -3.42 21.49 -14.67
C ASN A 439 -3.03 20.33 -15.60
N ALA A 440 -3.92 19.36 -15.79
CA ALA A 440 -3.66 18.24 -16.70
C ALA A 440 -3.40 18.70 -18.13
N LYS A 441 -4.19 19.66 -18.64
CA LYS A 441 -3.96 20.25 -19.98
C LYS A 441 -2.62 20.95 -20.09
N ARG A 442 -2.23 21.72 -19.06
CA ARG A 442 -0.92 22.39 -19.00
C ARG A 442 0.21 21.38 -19.15
N PHE A 443 0.22 20.33 -18.31
CA PHE A 443 1.26 19.30 -18.37
C PHE A 443 1.26 18.50 -19.68
N LEU A 444 0.10 18.24 -20.27
CA LEU A 444 0.03 17.59 -21.59
C LEU A 444 0.66 18.46 -22.68
N ASN A 445 0.47 19.79 -22.64
CA ASN A 445 1.09 20.72 -23.57
C ASN A 445 2.61 20.80 -23.36
N ASP A 446 3.06 20.89 -22.11
CA ASP A 446 4.50 20.92 -21.78
C ASP A 446 5.19 19.62 -22.20
N ALA A 447 4.56 18.47 -21.92
CA ALA A 447 5.03 17.16 -22.35
C ALA A 447 5.08 17.05 -23.89
N LEU A 448 4.07 17.59 -24.59
CA LEU A 448 4.07 17.61 -26.06
C LEU A 448 5.20 18.47 -26.64
N ALA A 449 5.47 19.63 -26.05
CA ALA A 449 6.58 20.49 -26.47
C ALA A 449 7.93 19.79 -26.26
N LEU A 450 8.13 19.16 -25.09
CA LEU A 450 9.34 18.38 -24.82
C LEU A 450 9.46 17.21 -25.79
N LYS A 451 8.38 16.45 -26.02
CA LYS A 451 8.34 15.34 -26.97
C LYS A 451 8.84 15.78 -28.36
N GLN A 452 8.35 16.90 -28.89
CA GLN A 452 8.78 17.41 -30.19
C GLN A 452 10.28 17.74 -30.25
N ILE A 453 10.84 18.28 -29.15
CA ILE A 453 12.28 18.53 -29.04
C ILE A 453 13.05 17.20 -29.10
N LEU A 454 12.63 16.20 -28.31
CA LEU A 454 13.31 14.90 -28.26
C LEU A 454 13.20 14.15 -29.60
N GLU A 455 12.05 14.17 -30.26
CA GLU A 455 11.87 13.55 -31.59
C GLU A 455 12.78 14.17 -32.65
N ASN A 456 12.93 15.51 -32.66
CA ASN A 456 13.83 16.18 -33.60
C ASN A 456 15.29 15.71 -33.39
N ILE A 457 15.71 15.52 -32.14
CA ILE A 457 17.05 15.01 -31.82
C ILE A 457 17.21 13.56 -32.25
N LEU A 458 16.23 12.71 -31.91
CA LEU A 458 16.26 11.28 -32.21
C LEU A 458 16.13 10.98 -33.72
N SER A 459 15.60 11.93 -34.50
CA SER A 459 15.51 11.82 -35.97
C SER A 459 16.81 12.13 -36.72
N LYS A 460 17.87 12.59 -36.04
CA LYS A 460 19.16 12.85 -36.69
C LYS A 460 19.92 11.55 -36.91
N ASP A 461 20.51 11.40 -38.09
CA ASP A 461 21.38 10.26 -38.44
C ASP A 461 22.79 10.35 -37.82
N PHE A 462 23.07 11.40 -37.04
CA PHE A 462 24.35 11.65 -36.40
C PHE A 462 24.16 12.17 -34.97
N ILE A 463 25.18 11.98 -34.12
CA ILE A 463 25.14 12.42 -32.73
C ILE A 463 25.42 13.93 -32.65
N LEU A 464 24.57 14.65 -31.89
CA LEU A 464 24.69 16.09 -31.69
C LEU A 464 25.85 16.44 -30.74
N PRO A 465 26.38 17.68 -30.82
CA PRO A 465 27.43 18.14 -29.89
C PRO A 465 27.01 18.06 -28.43
N LEU A 466 27.96 17.73 -27.55
CA LEU A 466 27.72 17.56 -26.11
C LEU A 466 27.01 18.77 -25.48
N GLU A 467 27.48 20.00 -25.74
CA GLU A 467 26.88 21.23 -25.19
C GLU A 467 25.39 21.38 -25.54
N PHE A 468 24.98 20.90 -26.72
CA PHE A 468 23.58 20.90 -27.12
C PHE A 468 22.79 19.83 -26.37
N LEU A 469 23.33 18.61 -26.27
CA LEU A 469 22.72 17.51 -25.54
C LEU A 469 22.56 17.82 -24.04
N GLU A 470 23.53 18.48 -23.42
CA GLU A 470 23.46 18.94 -22.02
C GLU A 470 22.33 19.94 -21.79
N LYS A 471 22.09 20.87 -22.73
CA LYS A 471 20.94 21.79 -22.65
C LYS A 471 19.61 21.05 -22.74
N VAL A 472 19.53 20.02 -23.57
CA VAL A 472 18.32 19.18 -23.68
C VAL A 472 18.11 18.36 -22.41
N TYR A 473 19.20 17.80 -21.87
CA TYR A 473 19.17 17.10 -20.59
C TYR A 473 18.68 18.02 -19.46
N GLN A 474 19.14 19.28 -19.42
CA GLN A 474 18.63 20.26 -18.46
C GLN A 474 17.15 20.58 -18.66
N ASN A 475 16.63 20.61 -19.89
CA ASN A 475 15.20 20.77 -20.14
C ASN A 475 14.37 19.59 -19.61
N ILE A 476 14.90 18.37 -19.72
CA ILE A 476 14.30 17.19 -19.11
C ILE A 476 14.25 17.35 -17.59
N GLU A 477 15.36 17.76 -16.96
CA GLU A 477 15.43 17.96 -15.51
C GLU A 477 14.47 19.06 -15.02
N ASN A 478 14.33 20.16 -15.78
CA ASN A 478 13.35 21.20 -15.47
C ASN A 478 11.90 20.70 -15.54
N PHE A 479 11.60 19.83 -16.51
CA PHE A 479 10.29 19.20 -16.61
C PHE A 479 10.06 18.20 -15.46
N ASN A 480 11.06 17.37 -15.12
CA ASN A 480 11.03 16.49 -13.95
C ASN A 480 10.73 17.27 -12.67
N HIS A 481 11.45 18.38 -12.44
CA HIS A 481 11.23 19.25 -11.29
C HIS A 481 9.79 19.79 -11.24
N SER A 482 9.26 20.23 -12.38
CA SER A 482 7.87 20.71 -12.48
C SER A 482 6.83 19.62 -12.17
N LEU A 483 7.13 18.36 -12.50
CA LEU A 483 6.28 17.22 -12.14
C LEU A 483 6.39 16.89 -10.65
N ASP A 484 7.58 16.95 -10.08
CA ASP A 484 7.86 16.59 -8.68
C ASP A 484 7.26 17.60 -7.69
N GLU A 485 7.07 18.86 -8.08
CA GLU A 485 6.50 19.90 -7.22
C GLU A 485 4.97 20.05 -7.32
N ASP A 486 4.32 19.41 -8.30
CA ASP A 486 2.88 19.60 -8.54
C ASP A 486 2.01 18.56 -7.81
N GLU A 487 1.15 19.05 -6.91
CA GLU A 487 0.24 18.23 -6.09
C GLU A 487 -0.70 17.34 -6.93
N PHE A 488 -1.14 17.80 -8.12
CA PHE A 488 -2.02 17.00 -8.98
C PHE A 488 -1.26 15.87 -9.65
N ILE A 489 0.02 16.06 -9.98
CA ILE A 489 0.86 15.01 -10.57
C ILE A 489 1.30 13.99 -9.52
N GLN A 490 1.69 14.46 -8.33
CA GLN A 490 2.22 13.63 -7.25
C GLN A 490 1.13 13.02 -6.33
N ASP A 491 -0.14 12.99 -6.77
CA ASP A 491 -1.25 12.43 -5.98
C ASP A 491 -1.34 10.88 -6.01
N GLU A 492 -0.25 10.21 -6.36
CA GLU A 492 -0.08 8.76 -6.50
C GLU A 492 -0.89 8.08 -7.63
N THR A 493 -1.80 8.78 -8.31
CA THR A 493 -2.60 8.19 -9.40
C THR A 493 -1.72 7.74 -10.57
N LEU A 494 -0.61 8.45 -10.82
CA LEU A 494 0.36 8.16 -11.89
C LEU A 494 1.65 7.52 -11.36
N ARG A 495 1.64 6.99 -10.13
CA ARG A 495 2.84 6.42 -9.49
C ARG A 495 3.50 5.32 -10.33
N GLY A 496 2.70 4.49 -11.01
CA GLY A 496 3.19 3.48 -11.94
C GLY A 496 3.93 4.04 -13.16
N ALA A 497 3.52 5.21 -13.66
CA ALA A 497 4.19 5.89 -14.76
C ALA A 497 5.57 6.40 -14.32
N PHE A 498 5.70 6.88 -13.09
CA PHE A 498 7.01 7.22 -12.51
C PHE A 498 7.88 5.98 -12.31
N ALA A 499 7.33 4.87 -11.79
CA ALA A 499 8.06 3.61 -11.72
C ALA A 499 8.55 3.14 -13.11
N TYR A 500 7.78 3.38 -14.17
CA TYR A 500 8.20 3.10 -15.55
C TYR A 500 9.35 4.00 -16.02
N ARG A 501 9.32 5.29 -15.66
CA ARG A 501 10.45 6.24 -15.87
C ARG A 501 11.72 5.64 -15.29
N GLY A 502 11.65 5.33 -14.00
CA GLY A 502 12.75 4.79 -13.24
C GLY A 502 13.31 3.49 -13.83
N LYS A 503 12.45 2.57 -14.26
CA LYS A 503 12.86 1.34 -14.97
C LYS A 503 13.66 1.66 -16.23
N LEU A 504 13.13 2.50 -17.12
CA LEU A 504 13.77 2.84 -18.40
C LEU A 504 15.12 3.56 -18.18
N ILE A 505 15.18 4.46 -17.20
CA ILE A 505 16.44 5.14 -16.84
C ILE A 505 17.42 4.16 -16.21
N SER A 506 16.97 3.26 -15.34
CA SER A 506 17.80 2.24 -14.71
C SER A 506 18.45 1.31 -15.74
N ASP A 507 17.73 0.96 -16.80
CA ASP A 507 18.27 0.16 -17.90
C ASP A 507 19.42 0.89 -18.63
N VAL A 508 19.34 2.21 -18.78
CA VAL A 508 20.45 3.03 -19.31
C VAL A 508 21.64 3.05 -18.35
N LEU A 509 21.39 3.20 -17.04
CA LEU A 509 22.45 3.25 -16.02
C LEU A 509 23.24 1.95 -15.93
N LYS A 510 22.59 0.80 -16.15
CA LYS A 510 23.22 -0.54 -16.21
C LYS A 510 24.15 -0.73 -17.41
N LEU A 511 24.08 0.12 -18.43
CA LEU A 511 25.01 0.07 -19.56
C LEU A 511 26.40 0.64 -19.20
N HIS A 512 26.53 1.31 -18.06
CA HIS A 512 27.78 1.88 -17.56
C HIS A 512 28.52 2.75 -18.60
N ILE A 513 27.77 3.50 -19.41
CA ILE A 513 28.31 4.32 -20.49
C ILE A 513 29.20 5.42 -19.87
N LYS A 514 30.49 5.39 -20.21
CA LYS A 514 31.48 6.36 -19.71
C LYS A 514 31.45 7.67 -20.49
N ASP A 515 31.24 7.60 -21.81
CA ASP A 515 31.17 8.77 -22.66
C ASP A 515 29.86 9.55 -22.42
N GLU A 516 29.98 10.81 -22.03
CA GLU A 516 28.83 11.64 -21.63
C GLU A 516 27.86 11.87 -22.79
N THR A 517 28.38 12.02 -24.01
CA THR A 517 27.58 12.23 -25.21
C THR A 517 26.69 11.01 -25.50
N HIS A 518 27.26 9.80 -25.43
CA HIS A 518 26.52 8.55 -25.62
C HIS A 518 25.55 8.30 -24.45
N PHE A 519 25.93 8.64 -23.21
CA PHE A 519 25.06 8.50 -22.04
C PHE A 519 23.82 9.38 -22.17
N ILE A 520 23.98 10.68 -22.43
CA ILE A 520 22.86 11.61 -22.58
C ILE A 520 21.97 11.20 -23.75
N THR A 521 22.55 10.73 -24.86
CA THR A 521 21.79 10.23 -26.01
C THR A 521 20.92 9.02 -25.63
N ALA A 522 21.48 8.05 -24.91
CA ALA A 522 20.73 6.89 -24.41
C ALA A 522 19.64 7.31 -23.41
N TYR A 523 19.94 8.25 -22.52
CA TYR A 523 18.98 8.80 -21.57
C TYR A 523 17.81 9.50 -22.28
N ILE A 524 18.08 10.35 -23.27
CA ILE A 524 17.05 11.02 -24.08
C ILE A 524 16.12 10.00 -24.75
N LYS A 525 16.68 8.92 -25.29
CA LYS A 525 15.89 7.86 -25.93
C LYS A 525 14.95 7.18 -24.94
N ALA A 526 15.46 6.77 -23.78
CA ALA A 526 14.68 6.16 -22.72
C ALA A 526 13.60 7.12 -22.17
N TYR A 527 13.97 8.39 -21.99
CA TYR A 527 13.06 9.42 -21.49
C TYR A 527 11.95 9.75 -22.50
N HIS A 528 12.26 9.79 -23.80
CA HIS A 528 11.25 9.96 -24.85
C HIS A 528 10.22 8.83 -24.84
N GLU A 529 10.66 7.57 -24.71
CA GLU A 529 9.74 6.42 -24.57
C GLU A 529 8.83 6.59 -23.36
N TRP A 530 9.40 6.95 -22.20
CA TRP A 530 8.63 7.23 -21.01
C TRP A 530 7.64 8.39 -21.21
N LEU A 531 8.05 9.47 -21.87
CA LEU A 531 7.23 10.66 -22.05
C LEU A 531 5.96 10.36 -22.85
N LEU A 532 6.05 9.53 -23.90
CA LEU A 532 4.89 9.04 -24.64
C LEU A 532 3.92 8.28 -23.72
N TYR A 533 4.45 7.40 -22.89
CA TYR A 533 3.68 6.62 -21.93
C TYR A 533 3.01 7.51 -20.86
N PHE A 534 3.76 8.45 -20.29
CA PHE A 534 3.26 9.42 -19.32
C PHE A 534 2.10 10.25 -19.89
N MET A 535 2.25 10.75 -21.12
CA MET A 535 1.19 11.49 -21.81
C MET A 535 -0.09 10.66 -21.96
N GLU A 536 0.02 9.38 -22.35
CA GLU A 536 -1.13 8.47 -22.44
C GLU A 536 -1.85 8.33 -21.09
N LYS A 537 -1.12 8.10 -19.99
CA LYS A 537 -1.72 7.92 -18.66
C LYS A 537 -2.29 9.21 -18.10
N LEU A 538 -1.62 10.35 -18.33
CA LEU A 538 -2.15 11.65 -17.96
C LEU A 538 -3.44 11.98 -18.72
N GLU A 539 -3.54 11.61 -20.01
CA GLU A 539 -4.77 11.77 -20.79
C GLU A 539 -5.90 10.89 -20.25
N GLN A 540 -5.62 9.64 -19.84
CA GLN A 540 -6.60 8.78 -19.16
C GLN A 540 -7.10 9.39 -17.85
N LYS A 541 -6.18 9.92 -17.03
CA LYS A 541 -6.52 10.64 -15.80
C LYS A 541 -7.40 11.86 -16.11
N TYR A 542 -7.02 12.66 -17.11
CA TYR A 542 -7.80 13.81 -17.56
C TYR A 542 -9.22 13.43 -17.99
N LYS A 543 -9.39 12.37 -18.79
CA LYS A 543 -10.70 11.84 -19.20
C LYS A 543 -11.57 11.43 -18.01
N SER A 544 -10.97 10.94 -16.92
CA SER A 544 -11.71 10.59 -15.70
C SER A 544 -12.31 11.82 -14.99
N LEU A 545 -11.60 12.95 -15.02
CA LEU A 545 -12.06 14.21 -14.42
C LEU A 545 -13.31 14.77 -15.11
N SER A 546 -13.53 14.44 -16.39
CA SER A 546 -14.72 14.86 -17.15
C SER A 546 -15.99 14.08 -16.78
N LYS A 547 -15.92 13.10 -15.87
CA LYS A 547 -17.08 12.29 -15.45
C LYS A 547 -17.88 12.88 -14.27
N VAL A 548 -17.46 14.03 -13.73
CA VAL A 548 -18.01 14.67 -12.51
C VAL A 548 -18.96 15.83 -12.82
#